data_AF-A0AAU9MCG9-F1
#
_entry.id   AF-A0AAU9MCG9-F1
#
_cell.length_a   1.000
_cell.length_b   1.000
_cell.length_c   1.000
_cell.angle_alpha   90.00
_cell.angle_beta   90.00
_cell.angle_gamma   90.00
#
_symmetry.space_group_name_H-M   'P 1'
#
loop_
_entity.id
_entity.type
_entity.pdbx_description
1 polymer ?
#
loop_
_entity_poly.entity_id
_entity_poly.type
_entity_poly.pdbx_seq_one_letter_code
_entity_poly.pdbx_strand_id
1 'polypeptide(L)'
;MVFTMLEHPSDVQQIVLENHDSLLSSLKPDNIIVDHTSSHQTLEKQIFDVAREKNYWYVDASVSGGDIGAREGKLAIIAIRDECVVKWLSPLFNLIGKPTYVGVVGYGKGCKITD
;
A
#
# COMPACT_ATOMS: atom_id res chain seq x y z
N MET A 1 8.42 -7.23 -1.65
CA MET A 1 7.10 -6.72 -1.20
C MET A 1 7.10 -6.57 0.30
N VAL A 2 6.53 -5.49 0.82
CA VAL A 2 6.42 -5.21 2.26
C VAL A 2 4.99 -4.76 2.56
N PHE A 3 4.41 -5.28 3.63
CA PHE A 3 3.12 -4.84 4.18
C PHE A 3 3.36 -4.12 5.51
N THR A 4 2.72 -2.97 5.71
CA THR A 4 2.73 -2.21 6.97
C THR A 4 1.32 -2.07 7.53
N MET A 5 1.22 -2.07 8.86
CA MET A 5 -0.03 -1.82 9.61
C MET A 5 0.37 -1.20 10.94
N LEU A 6 0.45 0.13 10.96
CA LEU A 6 0.99 0.92 12.07
C LEU A 6 -0.13 1.63 12.85
N GLU A 7 0.20 2.21 13.99
CA GLU A 7 -0.77 2.85 14.87
C GLU A 7 -1.11 4.27 14.42
N HIS A 8 -0.12 5.03 13.96
CA HIS A 8 -0.29 6.43 13.60
C HIS A 8 0.28 6.80 12.22
N PRO A 9 -0.29 7.81 11.54
CA PRO A 9 0.25 8.33 10.29
C PRO A 9 1.71 8.81 10.41
N SER A 10 2.10 9.34 11.57
CA SER A 10 3.49 9.73 11.84
C SER A 10 4.46 8.56 11.76
N ASP A 11 4.03 7.36 12.18
CA ASP A 11 4.86 6.16 12.13
C ASP A 11 5.07 5.72 10.69
N VAL A 12 4.03 5.83 9.85
CA VAL A 12 4.11 5.58 8.40
C VAL A 12 5.11 6.54 7.77
N GLN A 13 5.00 7.84 8.06
CA GLN A 13 5.93 8.85 7.55
C GLN A 13 7.38 8.52 7.95
N GLN A 14 7.63 8.17 9.22
CA GLN A 14 8.95 7.85 9.72
C GLN A 14 9.54 6.55 9.13
N ILE A 15 8.74 5.50 8.99
CA ILE A 15 9.21 4.19 8.52
C ILE A 15 9.33 4.16 6.99
N VAL A 16 8.38 4.78 6.28
CA VAL A 16 8.31 4.73 4.82
C VAL A 16 9.19 5.81 4.19
N LEU A 17 9.11 7.06 4.66
CA LEU A 17 9.78 8.21 4.04
C LEU A 17 11.05 8.64 4.77
N GLU A 18 10.94 8.93 6.07
CA GLU A 18 11.91 9.72 6.80
C GLU A 18 12.86 8.84 7.61
N ASN A 19 13.98 8.38 7.03
CA ASN A 19 15.17 7.88 7.74
C ASN A 19 16.28 7.50 6.74
N HIS A 20 17.52 7.39 7.22
CA HIS A 20 18.60 6.78 6.42
C HIS A 20 18.29 5.31 6.08
N ASP A 21 17.54 4.64 6.96
CA ASP A 21 17.10 3.24 6.84
C ASP A 21 15.59 3.12 6.57
N SER A 22 14.96 4.12 5.93
CA SER A 22 13.55 4.02 5.55
C SER A 22 13.32 2.89 4.53
N LEU A 23 12.08 2.42 4.43
CA LEU A 23 11.71 1.40 3.43
C LEU A 23 12.07 1.87 2.01
N LEU A 24 11.86 3.15 1.70
CA LEU A 24 12.17 3.70 0.39
C LEU A 24 13.68 3.89 0.14
N SER A 25 14.53 3.93 1.17
CA SER A 25 16.00 3.96 1.00
C SER A 25 16.64 2.57 0.96
N SER A 26 15.97 1.54 1.49
CA SER A 26 16.58 0.23 1.74
C SER A 26 16.17 -0.87 0.75
N LEU A 27 15.06 -0.70 0.04
CA LEU A 27 14.51 -1.72 -0.87
C LEU A 27 15.18 -1.70 -2.26
N LYS A 28 15.10 -2.83 -2.96
CA LYS A 28 15.51 -2.91 -4.37
C LYS A 28 14.42 -2.28 -5.27
N PRO A 29 14.78 -1.63 -6.39
CA PRO A 29 13.81 -1.15 -7.37
C PRO A 29 12.75 -2.20 -7.74
N ASP A 30 11.57 -1.74 -8.17
CA ASP A 30 10.39 -2.54 -8.49
C ASP A 30 9.73 -3.26 -7.30
N ASN A 31 10.17 -2.99 -6.06
CA ASN A 31 9.46 -3.46 -4.88
C ASN A 31 8.05 -2.86 -4.77
N ILE A 32 7.16 -3.63 -4.15
CA ILE A 32 5.78 -3.24 -3.83
C ILE A 32 5.68 -2.98 -2.33
N ILE A 33 5.20 -1.80 -1.96
CA ILE A 33 4.87 -1.40 -0.59
C ILE A 33 3.34 -1.31 -0.49
N VAL A 34 2.79 -1.95 0.52
CA VAL A 34 1.35 -1.94 0.81
C VAL A 34 1.17 -1.46 2.24
N ASP A 35 0.48 -0.34 2.43
CA ASP A 35 0.16 0.18 3.76
C ASP A 35 -1.32 -0.03 4.08
N HIS A 36 -1.59 -0.70 5.20
CA HIS A 36 -2.93 -0.92 5.72
C HIS A 36 -3.31 0.11 6.81
N THR A 37 -2.38 1.01 7.17
CA THR A 37 -2.60 2.05 8.16
C THR A 37 -3.65 3.05 7.69
N SER A 38 -4.55 3.44 8.58
CA SER A 38 -5.49 4.53 8.26
C SER A 38 -4.78 5.87 8.40
N SER A 39 -4.55 6.53 7.27
CA SER A 39 -3.68 7.71 7.17
C SER A 39 -4.36 8.88 6.44
N HIS A 40 -3.69 10.04 6.42
CA HIS A 40 -4.18 11.24 5.75
C HIS A 40 -3.89 11.21 4.25
N GLN A 41 -4.86 11.62 3.43
CA GLN A 41 -4.73 11.64 1.96
C GLN A 41 -3.48 12.38 1.46
N THR A 42 -3.08 13.44 2.14
CA THR A 42 -1.89 14.23 1.81
C THR A 42 -0.60 13.44 2.00
N LEU A 43 -0.49 12.68 3.10
CA LEU A 43 0.67 11.82 3.37
C LEU A 43 0.72 10.66 2.37
N GLU A 44 -0.40 9.98 2.14
CA GLU A 44 -0.50 8.88 1.17
C GLU A 44 -0.14 9.32 -0.26
N LYS A 45 -0.49 10.55 -0.62
CA LYS A 45 -0.10 11.13 -1.91
C LYS A 45 1.41 11.39 -1.96
N GLN A 46 1.98 11.97 -0.91
CA GLN A 46 3.41 12.23 -0.83
C GLN A 46 4.23 10.93 -0.89
N ILE A 47 3.82 9.91 -0.15
CA ILE A 47 4.47 8.59 -0.17
C ILE A 47 4.44 8.02 -1.58
N PHE A 48 3.28 8.04 -2.23
CA PHE A 48 3.12 7.57 -3.59
C PHE A 48 4.08 8.30 -4.56
N ASP A 49 4.11 9.63 -4.53
CA ASP A 49 4.95 10.42 -5.43
C ASP A 49 6.44 10.05 -5.27
N VAL A 50 6.94 9.99 -4.02
CA VAL A 50 8.33 9.62 -3.72
C VAL A 50 8.62 8.15 -4.08
N ALA A 51 7.66 7.25 -3.85
CA ALA A 51 7.80 5.85 -4.23
C ALA A 51 7.95 5.68 -5.75
N ARG A 52 7.15 6.40 -6.54
CA ARG A 52 7.23 6.37 -8.00
C ARG A 52 8.52 6.98 -8.53
N GLU A 53 9.02 8.07 -7.94
CA GLU A 53 10.34 8.65 -8.29
C GLU A 53 11.49 7.65 -8.12
N LYS A 54 11.36 6.72 -7.17
CA LYS A 54 12.34 5.67 -6.87
C LYS A 54 12.07 4.33 -7.56
N ASN A 55 11.09 4.28 -8.49
CA ASN A 55 10.65 3.07 -9.18
C ASN A 55 10.10 1.98 -8.25
N TYR A 56 9.37 2.36 -7.20
CA TYR A 56 8.59 1.44 -6.39
C TYR A 56 7.11 1.51 -6.75
N TRP A 57 6.39 0.45 -6.42
CA TRP A 57 4.94 0.41 -6.44
C TRP A 57 4.40 0.68 -5.03
N TYR A 58 3.36 1.49 -4.92
CA TYR A 58 2.74 1.83 -3.64
C TYR A 58 1.23 1.67 -3.70
N VAL A 59 0.68 0.94 -2.73
CA VAL A 59 -0.76 0.74 -2.56
C VAL A 59 -1.14 1.15 -1.14
N ASP A 60 -1.96 2.19 -1.05
CA ASP A 60 -2.76 2.47 0.15
C ASP A 60 -3.91 1.46 0.17
N ALA A 61 -3.93 0.62 1.20
CA ALA A 61 -4.83 -0.51 1.36
C ALA A 61 -5.52 -0.50 2.74
N SER A 62 -5.94 0.67 3.24
CA SER A 62 -6.62 0.78 4.54
C SER A 62 -7.70 -0.29 4.79
N VAL A 63 -7.77 -0.78 6.03
CA VAL A 63 -8.64 -1.91 6.41
C VAL A 63 -9.64 -1.57 7.51
N SER A 64 -10.76 -2.31 7.53
CA SER A 64 -11.72 -2.30 8.63
C SER A 64 -12.22 -3.73 8.93
N GLY A 65 -12.81 -3.94 10.12
CA GLY A 65 -13.28 -5.26 10.57
C GLY A 65 -12.71 -5.71 11.93
N GLY A 66 -11.76 -4.94 12.48
CA GLY A 66 -11.21 -5.18 13.82
C GLY A 66 -10.39 -6.47 13.92
N ASP A 67 -10.06 -6.84 15.14
CA ASP A 67 -9.26 -8.03 15.48
C ASP A 67 -9.94 -9.34 15.04
N ILE A 68 -11.27 -9.42 15.22
CA ILE A 68 -12.07 -10.58 14.79
C ILE A 68 -12.01 -10.72 13.26
N GLY A 69 -12.24 -9.63 12.53
CA GLY A 69 -12.17 -9.63 11.07
C GLY A 69 -10.79 -10.05 10.56
N ALA A 70 -9.72 -9.61 11.21
CA ALA A 70 -8.36 -10.02 10.88
C ALA A 70 -8.12 -11.52 11.12
N ARG A 71 -8.53 -12.04 12.29
CA ARG A 71 -8.37 -13.47 12.64
C ARG A 71 -9.14 -14.40 11.72
N GLU A 72 -10.30 -13.96 11.24
CA GLU A 72 -11.17 -14.75 10.38
C GLU A 72 -10.90 -14.56 8.87
N GLY A 73 -9.96 -13.68 8.49
CA GLY A 73 -9.69 -13.36 7.08
C GLY A 73 -10.85 -12.64 6.39
N LYS A 74 -11.57 -11.78 7.12
CA LYS A 74 -12.79 -11.08 6.69
C LYS A 74 -12.66 -9.56 6.73
N LEU A 75 -11.45 -9.02 6.71
CA LEU A 75 -11.27 -7.56 6.66
C LEU A 75 -11.92 -6.97 5.42
N ALA A 76 -12.54 -5.81 5.53
CA ALA A 76 -12.86 -5.00 4.37
C ALA A 76 -11.63 -4.16 4.03
N ILE A 77 -11.08 -4.32 2.84
CA ILE A 77 -9.84 -3.67 2.39
C ILE A 77 -10.21 -2.66 1.30
N ILE A 78 -9.85 -1.40 1.49
CA ILE A 78 -10.01 -0.35 0.48
C ILE A 78 -8.64 -0.10 -0.12
N ALA A 79 -8.46 -0.50 -1.38
CA ALA A 79 -7.19 -0.38 -2.09
C ALA A 79 -7.25 0.75 -3.14
N ILE A 80 -6.25 1.63 -3.15
CA ILE A 80 -6.19 2.83 -3.99
C ILE A 80 -4.84 2.86 -4.74
N ARG A 81 -4.69 3.75 -5.73
CA ARG A 81 -3.51 3.99 -6.58
C ARG A 81 -3.39 2.99 -7.74
N ASP A 82 -2.29 2.27 -7.87
CA ASP A 82 -1.96 1.49 -9.07
C ASP A 82 -2.89 0.27 -9.24
N GLU A 83 -3.92 0.40 -10.09
CA GLU A 83 -4.94 -0.65 -10.30
C GLU A 83 -4.32 -2.00 -10.66
N CYS A 84 -3.30 -2.01 -11.50
CA CYS A 84 -2.62 -3.24 -11.92
C CYS A 84 -1.94 -3.94 -10.74
N VAL A 85 -1.32 -3.18 -9.84
CA VAL A 85 -0.68 -3.71 -8.63
C VAL A 85 -1.74 -4.25 -7.68
N VAL A 86 -2.86 -3.53 -7.50
CA VAL A 86 -3.99 -3.99 -6.69
C VAL A 86 -4.58 -5.31 -7.24
N LYS A 87 -4.75 -5.41 -8.56
CA LYS A 87 -5.20 -6.64 -9.22
C LYS A 87 -4.22 -7.79 -9.00
N TRP A 88 -2.92 -7.53 -9.15
CA TRP A 88 -1.87 -8.52 -8.92
C TRP A 88 -1.80 -8.97 -7.45
N LEU A 89 -2.04 -8.06 -6.50
CA LEU A 89 -2.13 -8.35 -5.06
C LEU A 89 -3.43 -9.02 -4.61
N SER A 90 -4.45 -9.08 -5.47
CA SER A 90 -5.77 -9.60 -5.11
C SER A 90 -5.75 -11.01 -4.50
N PRO A 91 -4.93 -11.99 -4.97
CA PRO A 91 -4.81 -13.29 -4.31
C PRO A 91 -4.35 -13.19 -2.86
N LEU A 92 -3.45 -12.24 -2.53
CA LEU A 92 -2.98 -12.03 -1.16
C LEU A 92 -4.03 -11.32 -0.31
N PHE A 93 -4.69 -10.29 -0.85
CA PHE A 93 -5.78 -9.61 -0.17
C PHE A 93 -6.93 -10.55 0.17
N ASN A 94 -7.25 -11.50 -0.71
CA ASN A 94 -8.29 -12.50 -0.49
C ASN A 94 -7.99 -13.47 0.67
N LEU A 95 -6.74 -13.53 1.16
CA LEU A 95 -6.39 -14.33 2.34
C LEU A 95 -6.78 -13.65 3.65
N ILE A 96 -6.79 -12.31 3.67
CA ILE A 96 -7.04 -11.52 4.88
C ILE A 96 -8.38 -10.80 4.87
N GLY A 97 -9.04 -10.72 3.71
CA GLY A 97 -10.28 -9.98 3.56
C GLY A 97 -10.79 -9.87 2.13
N LYS A 98 -11.61 -8.84 1.90
CA LYS A 98 -12.21 -8.53 0.61
C LYS A 98 -11.67 -7.19 0.09
N PRO A 99 -10.84 -7.19 -0.97
CA PRO A 99 -10.37 -5.96 -1.59
C PRO A 99 -11.48 -5.27 -2.39
N THR A 100 -11.58 -3.96 -2.20
CA THR A 100 -12.35 -3.04 -3.04
C THR A 100 -11.40 -2.02 -3.61
N TYR A 101 -11.19 -2.04 -4.93
CA TYR A 101 -10.39 -1.03 -5.58
C TYR A 101 -11.20 0.26 -5.76
N VAL A 102 -10.66 1.38 -5.29
CA VAL A 102 -11.25 2.71 -5.51
C VAL A 102 -10.38 3.46 -6.51
N GLY A 103 -10.90 3.62 -7.72
CA GLY A 103 -10.17 4.24 -8.83
C GLY A 103 -9.79 5.68 -8.54
N VAL A 104 -8.54 6.04 -8.87
CA VAL A 104 -8.08 7.43 -8.91
C VAL A 104 -7.96 7.84 -10.37
N VAL A 105 -8.70 8.88 -10.77
CA VAL A 105 -8.66 9.39 -12.14
C VAL A 105 -7.22 9.79 -12.49
N GLY A 106 -6.66 9.20 -13.56
CA GLY A 106 -5.37 9.61 -14.14
C GLY A 106 -4.15 8.74 -13.84
N TYR A 107 -4.25 7.71 -12.99
CA TYR A 107 -3.08 6.92 -12.55
C TYR A 107 -2.93 5.53 -13.20
N GLY A 108 -3.82 5.17 -14.12
CA GLY A 108 -3.70 3.95 -14.93
C GLY A 108 -2.75 4.15 -16.12
N LYS A 109 -1.44 4.20 -15.91
CA LYS A 109 -0.45 4.06 -17.00
C LYS A 109 0.27 2.72 -16.87
N GLY A 110 0.45 2.05 -18.02
CA GLY A 110 0.86 0.65 -18.14
C GLY A 110 1.85 0.17 -17.08
N CYS A 111 1.39 -0.77 -16.27
CA CYS A 111 2.16 -1.37 -15.20
C CYS A 111 2.84 -2.63 -15.74
N LYS A 112 4.17 -2.65 -15.78
CA LYS A 112 4.93 -3.86 -16.06
C LYS A 112 5.48 -4.37 -14.72
N ILE A 113 4.69 -5.21 -14.06
CA ILE A 113 5.14 -5.96 -12.89
C ILE A 113 5.91 -7.16 -13.46
N THR A 114 7.18 -7.31 -13.09
CA THR A 114 8.01 -8.43 -13.53
C THR A 114 8.09 -9.47 -12.42
N ASP A 115 7.93 -10.74 -12.79
CA ASP A 115 7.98 -11.90 -11.89
C ASP A 115 9.36 -12.09 -11.22
#